data_AF-A0A0C1Z8D0-F1
#
_entry.id   AF-A0A0C1Z8D0-F1
#
_cell.length_a   1.000
_cell.length_b   1.000
_cell.length_c   1.000
_cell.angle_alpha   90.00
_cell.angle_beta   90.00
_cell.angle_gamma   90.00
#
_symmetry.space_group_name_H-M   'P 1'
#
loop_
_entity.id
_entity.type
_entity.pdbx_description
1 polymer ?
#
loop_
_entity_poly.entity_id
_entity_poly.type
_entity_poly.pdbx_seq_one_letter_code
_entity_poly.pdbx_strand_id
1 'polypeptide(L)'
;MAPPSSPSSPWRNCSRCKKPIAYGSTYLVCSVSTCNRARTGMVFCSMECWDAHLPIARHREASAEELTAPARDGDPIAKPGPQVERKQGKRRIAPVQRRDPSLPRDALVISKAFKEYVRAAGGCNTSDAVIEVLSDKLRDWADRAIDRAKADGRKTILDRDFMPK
;
A
#
# COMPACT_ATOMS: atom_id res chain seq x y z
N MET A 1 -38.15 -10.40 26.39
CA MET A 1 -38.29 -9.19 27.24
C MET A 1 -37.72 -8.02 26.45
N ALA A 2 -38.59 -7.04 26.19
CA ALA A 2 -38.40 -5.67 25.71
C ALA A 2 -37.33 -5.36 24.63
N PRO A 3 -37.74 -5.00 23.39
CA PRO A 3 -36.90 -4.22 22.49
C PRO A 3 -36.86 -2.76 22.96
N PRO A 4 -35.71 -2.08 23.04
CA PRO A 4 -35.71 -0.63 23.14
C PRO A 4 -35.76 -0.01 21.72
N SER A 5 -36.97 0.43 21.37
CA SER A 5 -37.30 1.76 20.82
C SER A 5 -36.37 2.38 19.75
N SER A 6 -36.89 2.48 18.52
CA SER A 6 -36.45 3.40 17.46
C SER A 6 -36.75 4.88 17.79
N PRO A 7 -36.12 5.88 17.12
CA PRO A 7 -34.72 5.99 16.76
C PRO A 7 -34.13 7.30 17.33
N SER A 8 -33.14 7.20 18.22
CA SER A 8 -32.08 8.22 18.26
C SER A 8 -31.37 8.19 16.90
N SER A 9 -31.14 9.35 16.27
CA SER A 9 -30.57 9.52 14.91
C SER A 9 -29.70 8.36 14.43
N PRO A 10 -29.86 7.88 13.18
CA PRO A 10 -29.02 6.80 12.68
C PRO A 10 -27.56 7.22 12.72
N TRP A 11 -26.70 6.36 13.25
CA TRP A 11 -25.26 6.61 13.26
C TRP A 11 -24.73 6.57 11.83
N ARG A 12 -25.09 5.52 11.08
CA ARG A 12 -24.74 5.32 9.67
C ARG A 12 -25.80 4.51 8.94
N ASN A 13 -25.78 4.57 7.61
CA ASN A 13 -26.61 3.72 6.76
C ASN A 13 -25.79 2.57 6.19
N CYS A 14 -26.41 1.40 6.06
CA CYS A 14 -25.82 0.26 5.36
C CYS A 14 -25.49 0.65 3.91
N SER A 15 -24.26 0.36 3.46
CA SER A 15 -23.81 0.71 2.11
C SER A 15 -24.53 -0.05 1.00
N ARG A 16 -25.17 -1.19 1.31
CA ARG A 16 -25.90 -2.01 0.34
C ARG A 16 -27.40 -1.73 0.31
N CYS A 17 -28.07 -1.90 1.44
CA CYS A 17 -29.54 -1.80 1.53
C CYS A 17 -30.03 -0.45 2.05
N LYS A 18 -29.12 0.48 2.40
CA LYS A 18 -29.41 1.82 2.94
C LYS A 18 -30.21 1.83 4.25
N LYS A 19 -30.43 0.67 4.88
CA LYS A 19 -31.08 0.55 6.19
C LYS A 19 -30.28 1.36 7.24
N PRO A 20 -30.97 2.11 8.12
CA PRO A 20 -30.32 2.84 9.20
C PRO A 20 -29.76 1.88 10.25
N ILE A 21 -28.53 2.12 10.70
CA ILE A 21 -27.88 1.44 11.83
C ILE A 21 -27.96 2.39 13.03
N ALA A 22 -28.62 1.96 14.10
CA ALA A 22 -28.74 2.75 15.31
C ALA A 22 -27.46 2.70 16.15
N TYR A 23 -27.27 3.70 17.02
CA TYR A 23 -26.23 3.67 18.05
C TYR A 23 -26.38 2.41 18.93
N GLY A 24 -25.26 1.80 19.32
CA GLY A 24 -25.25 0.54 20.07
C GLY A 24 -25.64 -0.73 19.30
N SER A 25 -26.02 -0.65 18.02
CA SER A 25 -26.37 -1.83 17.21
C SER A 25 -25.13 -2.55 16.68
N THR A 26 -25.21 -3.86 16.48
CA THR A 26 -24.17 -4.62 15.79
C THR A 26 -24.18 -4.33 14.29
N TYR A 27 -23.01 -4.20 13.70
CA TYR A 27 -22.79 -4.00 12.28
C TYR A 27 -21.56 -4.78 11.82
N LEU A 28 -21.50 -5.07 10.53
CA LEU A 28 -20.43 -5.85 9.92
C LEU A 28 -19.53 -4.94 9.09
N VAL A 29 -18.23 -5.18 9.20
CA VAL A 29 -17.19 -4.55 8.37
C VAL A 29 -16.41 -5.64 7.64
N CYS A 30 -15.97 -5.34 6.42
CA CYS A 30 -15.08 -6.23 5.68
C CYS A 30 -13.65 -6.09 6.24
N SER A 31 -12.98 -7.22 6.57
CA SER A 31 -11.60 -7.24 7.05
C SER A 31 -10.57 -6.71 6.04
N VAL A 32 -10.96 -6.56 4.78
CA VAL A 32 -10.10 -6.02 3.72
C VAL A 32 -9.93 -4.51 3.89
N SER A 33 -8.69 -4.08 4.15
CA SER A 33 -8.34 -2.67 4.39
C SER A 33 -8.72 -1.68 3.26
N THR A 34 -8.84 -2.13 2.01
CA THR A 34 -9.30 -1.30 0.89
C THR A 34 -10.79 -0.94 0.99
N CYS A 35 -11.59 -1.84 1.58
CA CYS A 35 -13.01 -1.67 1.84
C CYS A 35 -13.29 -0.84 3.11
N ASN A 36 -12.32 -0.70 4.02
CA ASN A 36 -12.44 0.05 5.27
C ASN A 36 -11.72 1.42 5.26
N ARG A 37 -11.47 1.98 4.07
CA ARG A 37 -10.76 3.27 3.94
C ARG A 37 -11.66 4.44 4.32
N ALA A 38 -11.11 5.55 4.83
CA ALA A 38 -11.88 6.70 5.32
C ALA A 38 -12.97 7.26 4.36
N ARG A 39 -12.80 7.11 3.04
CA ARG A 39 -13.77 7.54 2.01
C ARG A 39 -14.70 6.43 1.51
N THR A 40 -14.31 5.16 1.68
CA THR A 40 -15.02 3.99 1.14
C THR A 40 -15.39 2.97 2.20
N GLY A 41 -15.34 3.35 3.48
CA GLY A 41 -15.63 2.48 4.63
C GLY A 41 -17.05 1.94 4.57
N MET A 42 -17.20 0.74 4.02
CA MET A 42 -18.50 0.08 3.87
C MET A 42 -18.89 -0.56 5.20
N VAL A 43 -20.10 -0.24 5.65
CA VAL A 43 -20.74 -0.85 6.81
C VAL A 43 -21.96 -1.62 6.34
N PHE A 44 -22.16 -2.82 6.89
CA PHE A 44 -23.24 -3.71 6.51
C PHE A 44 -24.09 -4.07 7.73
N CYS A 45 -25.41 -4.18 7.53
CA CYS A 45 -26.33 -4.54 8.61
C CYS A 45 -26.47 -6.06 8.81
N SER A 46 -26.10 -6.88 7.83
CA SER A 46 -26.27 -8.34 7.87
C SER A 46 -25.24 -9.06 7.00
N MET A 47 -25.02 -10.36 7.26
CA MET A 47 -24.12 -11.21 6.48
C MET A 47 -24.53 -11.27 5.01
N GLU A 48 -25.83 -11.20 4.70
CA GLU A 48 -26.33 -11.13 3.32
C GLU A 48 -25.91 -9.84 2.60
N CYS A 49 -25.95 -8.70 3.31
CA CYS A 49 -25.51 -7.43 2.76
C CYS A 49 -24.00 -7.40 2.52
N TRP A 50 -23.23 -8.12 3.35
CA TRP A 50 -21.79 -8.29 3.19
C TRP A 50 -21.45 -9.26 2.05
N ASP A 51 -22.14 -10.39 1.93
CA ASP A 51 -21.94 -11.40 0.88
C ASP A 51 -22.26 -10.82 -0.51
N ALA A 52 -23.32 -10.01 -0.62
CA ALA A 52 -23.66 -9.28 -1.83
C ALA A 52 -22.58 -8.27 -2.29
N HIS A 53 -21.58 -7.97 -1.46
CA HIS A 53 -20.43 -7.15 -1.83
C HIS A 53 -19.29 -7.98 -2.47
N LEU A 54 -19.19 -9.29 -2.21
CA LEU A 54 -18.11 -10.16 -2.71
C LEU A 54 -18.02 -10.19 -4.25
N PRO A 55 -19.12 -10.24 -5.03
CA PRO A 55 -19.02 -10.32 -6.48
C PRO A 55 -18.43 -9.07 -7.15
N ILE A 56 -18.51 -7.91 -6.48
CA ILE A 56 -18.07 -6.62 -7.03
C ILE A 56 -16.60 -6.35 -6.68
N ALA A 57 -16.12 -6.89 -5.57
CA ALA A 57 -14.79 -6.65 -5.06
C ALA A 57 -13.92 -7.90 -5.29
N ARG A 58 -12.95 -7.83 -6.20
CA ARG A 58 -12.02 -8.91 -6.55
C ARG A 58 -11.06 -9.28 -5.40
N HIS A 59 -11.56 -9.63 -4.22
CA HIS A 59 -10.78 -10.12 -3.10
C HIS A 59 -11.11 -11.59 -2.80
N ARG A 60 -10.09 -12.36 -2.42
CA ARG A 60 -10.10 -13.83 -2.35
C ARG A 60 -10.29 -14.36 -0.93
N GLU A 61 -9.99 -13.54 0.08
CA GLU A 61 -9.96 -13.90 1.50
C GLU A 61 -10.52 -12.74 2.32
N ALA A 62 -11.83 -12.47 2.20
CA ALA A 62 -12.51 -11.55 3.11
C ALA A 62 -13.31 -12.29 4.17
N SER A 63 -13.26 -11.75 5.37
CA SER A 63 -14.11 -12.12 6.49
C SER A 63 -14.96 -10.93 6.90
N ALA A 64 -16.12 -11.20 7.50
CA ALA A 64 -16.97 -10.20 8.10
C ALA A 64 -16.60 -10.07 9.58
N GLU A 65 -16.17 -8.88 10.00
CA GLU A 65 -15.89 -8.56 11.40
C GLU A 65 -17.11 -7.87 12.01
N GLU A 66 -17.68 -8.49 13.05
CA GLU A 66 -18.79 -7.93 13.83
C GLU A 66 -18.29 -6.86 14.79
N LEU A 67 -18.83 -5.66 14.64
CA LEU A 67 -18.54 -4.50 15.49
C LEU A 67 -19.83 -3.95 16.07
N THR A 68 -19.71 -3.28 17.21
CA THR A 68 -20.83 -2.60 17.85
C THR A 68 -20.71 -1.11 17.60
N ALA A 69 -21.79 -0.51 17.09
CA ALA A 69 -21.87 0.93 16.91
C ALA A 69 -21.66 1.63 18.26
N PRO A 70 -21.00 2.81 18.29
CA PRO A 70 -20.81 3.54 19.52
C PRO A 70 -22.15 3.80 20.22
N ALA A 71 -22.15 3.86 21.55
CA ALA A 71 -23.36 4.07 22.34
C ALA A 71 -23.87 5.52 22.25
N ARG A 72 -22.96 6.48 22.05
CA ARG A 72 -23.27 7.90 21.85
C ARG A 72 -22.43 8.51 20.72
N ASP A 73 -22.91 9.64 20.21
CA ASP A 73 -22.16 10.49 19.30
C ASP A 73 -20.89 11.03 19.98
N GLY A 74 -19.72 10.64 19.46
CA GLY A 74 -18.42 11.07 19.98
C GLY A 74 -17.67 10.00 20.79
N ASP A 75 -18.30 8.86 21.11
CA ASP A 75 -17.56 7.74 21.70
C ASP A 75 -16.62 7.11 20.67
N PRO A 76 -15.37 6.78 21.05
CA PRO A 76 -14.46 6.09 20.15
C PRO A 76 -15.06 4.73 19.79
N ILE A 77 -15.28 4.52 18.49
CA ILE A 77 -15.68 3.22 17.93
C ILE A 77 -14.67 2.19 18.45
N ALA A 78 -15.16 1.19 19.18
CA ALA A 78 -14.34 0.09 19.68
C ALA A 78 -13.74 -0.66 18.49
N LYS A 79 -12.51 -0.30 18.12
CA LYS A 79 -11.72 -0.99 17.10
C LYS A 79 -11.43 -2.40 17.63
N PRO A 80 -11.64 -3.46 16.84
CA PRO A 80 -11.33 -4.81 17.30
C PRO A 80 -9.80 -4.97 17.39
N GLY A 81 -9.34 -5.44 18.55
CA GLY A 81 -7.99 -5.96 18.77
C GLY A 81 -6.85 -4.94 18.70
N PRO A 82 -5.63 -5.32 19.13
CA PRO A 82 -4.49 -4.45 18.98
C PRO A 82 -4.34 -4.20 17.49
N GLN A 83 -4.65 -2.97 17.07
CA GLN A 83 -4.01 -2.41 15.91
C GLN A 83 -2.54 -2.47 16.29
N VAL A 84 -1.87 -3.59 15.94
CA VAL A 84 -0.45 -3.52 15.64
C VAL A 84 -0.47 -2.43 14.60
N GLU A 85 -0.09 -1.25 15.05
CA GLU A 85 0.17 -0.09 14.25
C GLU A 85 1.28 -0.61 13.34
N ARG A 86 0.88 -1.31 12.27
CA ARG A 86 1.68 -1.46 11.08
C ARG A 86 1.76 -0.02 10.68
N LYS A 87 2.76 0.67 11.24
CA LYS A 87 3.20 1.97 10.85
C LYS A 87 3.11 1.84 9.35
N GLN A 88 2.14 2.52 8.75
CA GLN A 88 2.26 2.92 7.38
C GLN A 88 3.41 3.93 7.42
N GLY A 89 4.61 3.43 7.74
CA GLY A 89 5.78 3.86 7.03
C GLY A 89 5.33 3.70 5.60
N LYS A 90 4.94 4.83 4.99
CA LYS A 90 5.54 5.24 3.73
C LYS A 90 6.86 4.51 3.72
N ARG A 91 7.02 3.48 2.89
CA ARG A 91 8.31 2.80 2.72
C ARG A 91 9.25 3.96 2.50
N ARG A 92 9.89 4.44 3.57
CA ARG A 92 10.80 5.55 3.52
C ARG A 92 11.91 4.84 2.85
N ILE A 93 11.96 4.98 1.53
CA ILE A 93 13.15 4.65 0.77
C ILE A 93 14.20 5.37 1.59
N ALA A 94 15.01 4.59 2.32
CA ALA A 94 16.04 5.17 3.15
C ALA A 94 16.77 6.15 2.24
N PRO A 95 16.97 7.41 2.66
CA PRO A 95 17.67 8.37 1.82
C PRO A 95 18.98 7.70 1.42
N VAL A 96 19.12 7.43 0.12
CA VAL A 96 20.35 6.86 -0.42
C VAL A 96 21.43 7.85 -0.02
N GLN A 97 22.41 7.40 0.76
CA GLN A 97 23.56 8.23 1.10
C GLN A 97 24.32 8.45 -0.20
N ARG A 98 24.02 9.55 -0.89
CA ARG A 98 24.67 9.89 -2.16
C ARG A 98 26.15 10.06 -1.86
N ARG A 99 26.98 9.27 -2.52
CA ARG A 99 28.44 9.34 -2.36
C ARG A 99 28.99 10.65 -2.92
N ASP A 100 30.22 10.94 -2.51
CA ASP A 100 30.93 12.19 -2.80
C ASP A 100 30.76 12.63 -4.27
N PRO A 101 30.29 13.86 -4.53
CA PRO A 101 30.07 14.36 -5.89
C PRO A 101 31.35 14.52 -6.72
N SER A 102 32.54 14.41 -6.12
CA SER A 102 33.84 14.50 -6.81
C SER A 102 34.24 13.24 -7.59
N LEU A 103 33.50 12.13 -7.43
CA LEU A 103 33.76 10.92 -8.21
C LEU A 103 33.52 11.14 -9.71
N PRO A 104 34.38 10.58 -10.61
CA PRO A 104 34.16 10.66 -12.05
C PRO A 104 32.76 10.18 -12.44
N ARG A 105 32.06 11.00 -13.23
CA ARG A 105 30.70 10.73 -13.70
C ARG A 105 30.68 10.19 -15.13
N ASP A 106 31.62 9.30 -15.43
CA ASP A 106 31.69 8.66 -16.73
C ASP A 106 30.44 7.80 -17.01
N ALA A 107 30.06 7.71 -18.28
CA ALA A 107 28.93 6.91 -18.71
C ALA A 107 29.16 5.44 -18.31
N LEU A 108 28.25 4.90 -17.49
CA LEU A 108 28.31 3.50 -17.04
C LEU A 108 27.65 2.54 -18.04
N VAL A 109 27.06 3.08 -19.10
CA VAL A 109 26.33 2.32 -20.12
C VAL A 109 27.05 2.40 -21.45
N ILE A 110 27.15 1.26 -22.12
CA ILE A 110 27.64 1.18 -23.49
C ILE A 110 26.57 1.79 -24.40
N SER A 111 26.73 3.07 -24.76
CA SER A 111 25.73 3.85 -25.50
C SER A 111 25.26 3.16 -26.79
N LYS A 112 26.19 2.57 -27.55
CA LYS A 112 25.87 1.87 -28.80
C LYS A 112 24.98 0.66 -28.56
N ALA A 113 25.36 -0.21 -27.62
CA ALA A 113 24.60 -1.42 -27.30
C ALA A 113 23.20 -1.09 -26.76
N PHE A 114 23.09 -0.04 -25.93
CA PHE A 114 21.80 0.42 -25.42
C PHE A 114 20.89 0.95 -26.54
N LYS A 115 21.43 1.79 -27.43
CA LYS A 115 20.67 2.34 -28.58
C LYS A 115 20.20 1.23 -29.53
N GLU A 116 21.07 0.26 -29.83
CA GLU A 116 20.72 -0.90 -30.66
C GLU A 116 19.62 -1.73 -30.01
N TYR A 117 19.70 -1.98 -28.70
CA TYR A 117 18.65 -2.69 -27.96
C TYR A 117 17.30 -1.96 -28.02
N VAL A 118 17.26 -0.66 -27.74
CA VAL A 118 16.00 0.12 -27.77
C VAL A 118 15.39 0.12 -29.18
N ARG A 119 16.22 0.22 -30.21
CA ARG A 119 15.76 0.15 -31.61
C ARG A 119 15.22 -1.22 -31.96
N ALA A 120 15.88 -2.30 -31.55
CA ALA A 120 15.45 -3.67 -31.81
C ALA A 120 14.18 -4.05 -31.03
N ALA A 121 14.09 -3.65 -29.76
CA ALA A 121 12.99 -4.00 -28.87
C ALA A 121 11.73 -3.15 -29.12
N GLY A 122 11.88 -1.88 -29.49
CA GLY A 122 10.77 -0.93 -29.58
C GLY A 122 10.68 -0.11 -30.86
N GLY A 123 11.62 -0.24 -31.80
CA GLY A 123 11.65 0.59 -33.02
C GLY A 123 11.96 2.07 -32.76
N CYS A 124 12.36 2.43 -31.54
CA CYS A 124 12.58 3.82 -31.14
C CYS A 124 14.06 4.22 -31.23
N ASN A 125 14.29 5.52 -31.46
CA ASN A 125 15.59 6.15 -31.26
C ASN A 125 15.66 6.79 -29.86
N THR A 126 16.86 6.95 -29.31
CA THR A 126 17.10 7.60 -28.02
C THR A 126 18.06 8.77 -28.16
N SER A 127 17.82 9.83 -27.38
CA SER A 127 18.74 10.97 -27.29
C SER A 127 19.95 10.63 -26.41
N ASP A 128 21.06 11.34 -26.60
CA ASP A 128 22.29 11.11 -25.84
C ASP A 128 22.12 11.40 -24.34
N ALA A 129 21.24 12.34 -23.98
CA ALA A 129 20.93 12.67 -22.59
C ALA A 129 20.36 11.49 -21.79
N VAL A 130 19.76 10.48 -22.45
CA VAL A 130 19.25 9.28 -21.77
C VAL A 130 20.38 8.47 -21.13
N ILE A 131 21.58 8.50 -21.71
CA ILE A 131 22.75 7.76 -21.20
C ILE A 131 23.20 8.31 -19.85
N GLU A 132 23.18 9.63 -19.67
CA GLU A 132 23.50 10.29 -18.39
C GLU A 132 22.47 9.90 -17.32
N VAL A 133 21.18 10.00 -17.64
CA VAL A 133 20.10 9.64 -16.72
C VAL A 133 20.16 8.16 -16.31
N LEU A 134 20.51 7.27 -17.23
CA LEU A 134 20.67 5.85 -16.94
C LEU A 134 21.91 5.60 -16.07
N SER A 135 23.01 6.30 -16.34
CA SER A 135 24.23 6.22 -15.54
C SER A 135 23.98 6.68 -14.10
N ASP A 136 23.19 7.73 -13.89
CA ASP A 136 22.77 8.17 -12.55
C ASP A 136 21.94 7.10 -11.82
N LYS A 137 21.01 6.45 -12.52
CA LYS A 137 20.22 5.35 -11.92
C LYS A 137 21.09 4.15 -11.56
N LEU A 138 22.08 3.81 -12.39
CA LEU A 138 23.02 2.74 -12.09
C LEU A 138 23.89 3.05 -10.88
N ARG A 139 24.34 4.31 -10.72
CA ARG A 139 25.05 4.77 -9.51
C ARG A 139 24.18 4.63 -8.27
N ASP A 140 22.94 5.08 -8.33
CA ASP A 140 21.98 4.92 -7.23
C ASP A 140 21.76 3.44 -6.83
N TRP A 141 21.71 2.54 -7.82
CA TRP A 141 21.59 1.09 -7.56
C TRP A 141 22.89 0.51 -6.97
N ALA A 142 24.04 0.91 -7.50
CA ALA A 142 25.34 0.49 -6.99
C ALA A 142 25.55 0.95 -5.54
N ASP A 143 25.22 2.21 -5.21
CA ASP A 143 25.33 2.74 -3.86
C ASP A 143 24.52 1.92 -2.86
N ARG A 144 23.26 1.60 -3.21
CA ARG A 144 22.41 0.73 -2.38
C ARG A 144 22.98 -0.68 -2.23
N ALA A 145 23.53 -1.23 -3.31
CA ALA A 145 24.13 -2.56 -3.27
C ALA A 145 25.38 -2.59 -2.39
N ILE A 146 26.22 -1.55 -2.46
CA ILE A 146 27.39 -1.44 -1.58
C ILE A 146 26.96 -1.31 -0.12
N ASP A 147 25.95 -0.49 0.18
CA ASP A 147 25.48 -0.30 1.55
C ASP A 147 24.94 -1.61 2.15
N ARG A 148 24.24 -2.42 1.32
CA ARG A 148 23.79 -3.76 1.72
C ARG A 148 24.95 -4.73 1.93
N ALA A 149 25.91 -4.76 1.02
CA ALA A 149 27.10 -5.60 1.16
C ALA A 149 27.87 -5.25 2.44
N LYS A 150 28.06 -3.95 2.72
CA LYS A 150 28.70 -3.45 3.94
C LYS A 150 27.91 -3.81 5.20
N ALA A 151 26.58 -3.70 5.18
CA ALA A 151 25.73 -4.10 6.31
C ALA A 151 25.88 -5.61 6.62
N ASP A 152 26.12 -6.43 5.61
CA ASP A 152 26.40 -7.86 5.75
C ASP A 152 27.90 -8.15 6.05
N GLY A 153 28.74 -7.13 6.27
CA GLY A 153 30.18 -7.26 6.56
C GLY A 153 31.05 -7.67 5.35
N ARG A 154 30.50 -7.62 4.13
CA ARG A 154 31.18 -8.05 2.91
C ARG A 154 31.83 -6.88 2.18
N LYS A 155 32.97 -7.16 1.54
CA LYS A 155 33.63 -6.24 0.60
C LYS A 155 33.24 -6.51 -0.86
N THR A 156 32.57 -7.63 -1.12
CA THR A 156 32.12 -8.04 -2.46
C THR A 156 30.62 -7.84 -2.60
N ILE A 157 30.23 -7.09 -3.64
CA ILE A 157 28.83 -6.91 -4.05
C ILE A 157 28.38 -8.18 -4.77
N LEU A 158 27.20 -8.70 -4.40
CA LEU A 158 26.58 -9.87 -5.01
C LEU A 158 25.27 -9.49 -5.71
N ASP A 159 24.82 -10.36 -6.60
CA ASP A 159 23.51 -10.32 -7.27
C ASP A 159 22.35 -10.03 -6.32
N ARG A 160 22.31 -10.70 -5.16
CA ARG A 160 21.29 -10.47 -4.12
C ARG A 160 21.25 -9.04 -3.59
N ASP A 161 22.35 -8.29 -3.68
CA ASP A 161 22.41 -6.91 -3.19
C ASP A 161 21.64 -5.94 -4.09
N PHE A 162 21.36 -6.30 -5.34
CA PHE A 162 20.53 -5.52 -6.27
C PHE A 162 19.03 -5.83 -6.15
N MET A 163 18.64 -6.95 -5.51
CA MET A 163 17.24 -7.37 -5.42
C MET A 163 16.53 -6.73 -4.22
N PRO A 164 15.25 -6.35 -4.31
CA PRO A 164 14.50 -5.88 -3.15
C PRO A 164 14.37 -7.02 -2.11
N LYS A 165 14.73 -6.72 -0.85
CA LYS A 165 14.40 -7.57 0.31
C LYS A 165 12.94 -7.37 0.73
#